data_AF-X1FF44-F1
#
_entry.id   AF-X1FF44-F1
#
_cell.length_a   1.000
_cell.length_b   1.000
_cell.length_c   1.000
_cell.angle_alpha   90.00
_cell.angle_beta   90.00
_cell.angle_gamma   90.00
#
_symmetry.space_group_name_H-M   'P 1'
#
loop_
_entity.id
_entity.type
_entity.pdbx_description
1 polymer ?
#
loop_
_entity_poly.entity_id
_entity_poly.type
_entity_poly.pdbx_seq_one_letter_code
_entity_poly.pdbx_strand_id
1 'polypeptide(L)'
;LINQKDGVIPSILQKLEVNSEELKVKLERLLEKIPQVYGGSGGQQHIGNELNNILNTAQQEAQKVKDEYVSTEHLFIALVEAEGTRVSDLLKEEGINK
;
A
#
# COMPACT_ATOMS: atom_id res chain seq x y z
N LEU A 1 6.11 -3.02 0.84
CA LEU A 1 6.39 -2.39 -0.46
C LEU A 1 7.58 -1.45 -0.39
N ILE A 2 7.47 -0.32 0.31
CA ILE A 2 8.55 0.70 0.35
C ILE A 2 9.86 0.26 1.02
N ASN A 3 9.84 -0.79 1.85
CA ASN A 3 11.03 -1.34 2.51
C ASN A 3 11.66 -2.51 1.73
N GLN A 4 11.13 -2.88 0.56
CA GLN A 4 11.65 -4.00 -0.21
C GLN A 4 12.97 -3.62 -0.88
N LYS A 5 14.09 -4.16 -0.38
CA LYS A 5 15.40 -4.00 -1.02
C LYS A 5 15.33 -4.47 -2.47
N ASP A 6 15.91 -3.69 -3.36
CA ASP A 6 15.91 -3.92 -4.81
C ASP A 6 14.50 -4.07 -5.42
N GLY A 7 13.48 -3.54 -4.73
CA GLY A 7 12.09 -3.56 -5.17
C GLY A 7 11.78 -2.48 -6.21
N VAL A 8 10.72 -2.72 -6.98
CA VAL A 8 10.23 -1.76 -7.99
C VAL A 8 9.68 -0.50 -7.33
N ILE A 9 8.95 -0.65 -6.22
CA ILE A 9 8.29 0.49 -5.56
C ILE A 9 9.28 1.54 -5.02
N PRO A 10 10.35 1.19 -4.29
CA PRO A 10 11.37 2.17 -3.92
C PRO A 10 12.01 2.88 -5.12
N SER A 11 12.23 2.15 -6.23
CA SER A 11 12.77 2.73 -7.46
C SER A 11 11.80 3.72 -8.13
N ILE A 12 10.48 3.46 -8.06
CA ILE A 12 9.44 4.39 -8.51
C ILE A 12 9.44 5.63 -7.64
N LEU A 13 9.45 5.48 -6.31
CA LEU A 13 9.46 6.62 -5.38
C LEU A 13 10.68 7.52 -5.60
N GLN A 14 11.85 6.93 -5.86
CA GLN A 14 13.05 7.70 -6.21
C GLN A 14 12.88 8.49 -7.52
N LYS A 15 12.26 7.90 -8.54
CA LYS A 15 11.98 8.59 -9.82
C LYS A 15 10.94 9.70 -9.69
N LEU A 16 10.00 9.55 -8.75
CA LEU A 16 9.02 10.58 -8.39
C LEU A 16 9.60 11.64 -7.45
N GLU A 17 10.90 11.56 -7.12
CA GLU A 17 11.58 12.47 -6.19
C GLU A 17 10.94 12.52 -4.80
N VAL A 18 10.24 11.45 -4.41
CA VAL A 18 9.61 11.32 -3.09
C VAL A 18 10.66 10.97 -2.04
N ASN A 19 10.68 11.73 -0.95
CA ASN A 19 11.52 11.42 0.20
C ASN A 19 11.01 10.17 0.93
N SER A 20 11.60 9.02 0.60
CA SER A 20 11.14 7.70 1.08
C SER A 20 11.28 7.53 2.60
N GLU A 21 12.29 8.15 3.21
CA GLU A 21 12.47 8.12 4.67
C GLU A 21 11.38 8.92 5.38
N GLU A 22 11.03 10.10 4.84
CA GLU A 22 9.93 10.90 5.37
C GLU A 22 8.57 10.21 5.21
N LEU A 23 8.30 9.64 4.02
CA LEU A 23 7.09 8.86 3.77
C LEU A 23 6.98 7.68 4.74
N LYS A 24 8.09 6.98 5.01
CA LYS A 24 8.13 5.88 5.98
C LYS A 24 7.76 6.34 7.39
N VAL A 25 8.32 7.45 7.86
CA VAL A 25 7.98 8.03 9.17
C VAL A 25 6.50 8.41 9.23
N LYS A 26 5.94 9.00 8.17
CA LYS A 26 4.51 9.34 8.10
C LYS A 26 3.63 8.08 8.16
N LEU A 27 4.00 7.02 7.44
CA LEU A 27 3.31 5.73 7.48
C LEU A 27 3.39 5.06 8.86
N GLU A 28 4.55 5.08 9.51
CA GLU A 28 4.73 4.54 10.87
C GLU A 28 3.78 5.25 11.85
N ARG A 29 3.65 6.58 11.76
CA ARG A 29 2.68 7.35 12.56
C ARG A 29 1.21 7.01 12.26
N LEU A 30 0.88 6.60 11.03
CA LEU A 30 -0.46 6.10 10.71
C LEU A 30 -0.71 4.74 11.36
N LEU A 31 0.30 3.86 11.34
CA LEU A 31 0.21 2.53 11.97
C LEU A 31 0.06 2.63 13.49
N GLU A 32 0.77 3.55 14.14
CA GLU A 32 0.66 3.80 15.59
C GLU A 32 -0.75 4.21 16.03
N LYS A 33 -1.56 4.79 15.13
CA LYS A 33 -2.95 5.16 15.40
C LYS A 33 -3.92 3.98 15.31
N ILE A 34 -3.49 2.86 14.75
CA ILE A 34 -4.32 1.66 14.63
C ILE A 34 -4.38 0.99 16.01
N PRO A 35 -5.58 0.75 16.57
CA PRO A 35 -5.72 0.04 17.84
C PRO A 35 -5.04 -1.32 17.79
N GLN A 36 -4.12 -1.55 18.71
CA GLN A 36 -3.41 -2.82 18.82
C GLN A 36 -4.20 -3.78 19.71
N VAL A 37 -4.44 -4.99 19.21
CA VAL A 37 -5.11 -6.05 19.97
C VAL A 37 -4.05 -7.03 20.45
N TYR A 38 -3.85 -7.09 21.76
CA TYR A 38 -2.98 -8.06 22.42
C TYR A 38 -3.85 -9.15 23.05
N GLY A 39 -3.81 -10.37 22.50
CA GLY A 39 -4.53 -11.51 23.06
C GLY A 39 -5.44 -12.20 22.06
N GLY A 40 -5.03 -13.41 21.68
CA GLY A 40 -5.76 -14.30 20.79
C GLY A 40 -5.01 -15.61 20.71
N SER A 41 -4.93 -16.34 21.82
CA SER A 41 -4.42 -17.71 21.86
C SER A 41 -5.31 -18.59 20.98
N GLY A 42 -5.05 -18.61 19.67
CA GLY A 42 -5.74 -19.43 18.67
C GLY A 42 -6.61 -18.71 17.63
N GLY A 43 -6.67 -17.38 17.60
CA GLY A 43 -7.47 -16.66 16.58
C GLY A 43 -6.74 -16.54 15.24
N GLN A 44 -7.34 -17.01 14.14
CA GLN A 44 -6.80 -16.79 12.79
C GLN A 44 -6.70 -15.28 12.51
N GLN A 45 -5.57 -14.83 11.96
CA GLN A 45 -5.46 -13.48 11.44
C GLN A 45 -6.39 -13.34 10.24
N HIS A 46 -7.28 -12.34 10.28
CA HIS A 46 -8.17 -12.04 9.18
C HIS A 46 -7.72 -10.74 8.50
N ILE A 47 -7.86 -10.68 7.18
CA ILE A 47 -7.69 -9.44 6.45
C ILE A 47 -8.90 -8.54 6.70
N GLY A 48 -8.66 -7.24 6.86
CA GLY A 48 -9.74 -6.25 6.94
C GLY A 48 -10.42 -6.05 5.58
N ASN A 49 -11.66 -5.57 5.61
CA ASN A 49 -12.43 -5.27 4.39
C ASN A 49 -11.72 -4.29 3.46
N GLU A 50 -11.03 -3.29 4.03
CA GLU A 50 -10.25 -2.31 3.25
C GLU A 50 -9.14 -2.98 2.45
N LEU A 51 -8.33 -3.83 3.10
CA LEU A 51 -7.27 -4.59 2.42
C LEU A 51 -7.84 -5.54 1.37
N ASN A 52 -8.95 -6.20 1.66
CA ASN A 52 -9.61 -7.09 0.69
C ASN A 52 -10.04 -6.33 -0.57
N ASN A 53 -10.60 -5.13 -0.42
CA ASN A 53 -10.97 -4.27 -1.54
C ASN A 53 -9.73 -3.83 -2.35
N ILE A 54 -8.65 -3.44 -1.68
CA ILE A 54 -7.39 -3.07 -2.33
C ILE A 54 -6.82 -4.25 -3.14
N LEU A 55 -6.84 -5.47 -2.59
CA LEU A 55 -6.38 -6.67 -3.31
C LEU A 55 -7.24 -6.96 -4.54
N ASN A 56 -8.56 -6.78 -4.45
CA ASN A 56 -9.45 -6.91 -5.61
C ASN A 56 -9.15 -5.86 -6.69
N THR A 57 -8.89 -4.61 -6.31
CA THR A 57 -8.47 -3.56 -7.27
C THR A 57 -7.12 -3.91 -7.90
N ALA A 58 -6.15 -4.40 -7.13
CA ALA A 58 -4.86 -4.82 -7.67
C ALA A 58 -5.00 -5.98 -8.69
N GLN A 59 -5.91 -6.91 -8.44
CA GLN A 59 -6.26 -7.98 -9.38
C GLN A 59 -6.84 -7.42 -10.68
N GLN A 60 -7.68 -6.39 -10.61
CA GLN A 60 -8.23 -5.72 -11.80
C GLN A 60 -7.14 -5.00 -12.59
N GLU A 61 -6.20 -4.32 -11.93
CA GLU A 61 -5.06 -3.68 -12.60
C GLU A 61 -4.19 -4.70 -13.35
N ALA A 62 -3.89 -5.84 -12.74
CA ALA A 62 -3.16 -6.93 -13.39
C ALA A 62 -3.88 -7.43 -14.66
N GLN A 63 -5.20 -7.61 -14.58
CA GLN A 63 -6.01 -8.06 -15.73
C GLN A 63 -6.02 -7.03 -16.88
N LYS A 64 -6.02 -5.72 -16.58
CA LYS A 64 -5.99 -4.67 -17.62
C LYS A 64 -4.74 -4.73 -18.48
N VAL A 65 -3.60 -5.09 -17.89
CA VAL A 65 -2.33 -5.27 -18.60
C VAL A 65 -2.07 -6.70 -19.06
N LYS A 66 -3.04 -7.60 -18.84
CA LYS A 66 -2.97 -9.04 -19.17
C LYS A 66 -1.86 -9.80 -18.45
N ASP A 67 -1.51 -9.35 -17.25
CA ASP A 67 -0.58 -10.07 -16.40
C ASP A 67 -1.29 -11.25 -15.71
N GLU A 68 -0.57 -12.37 -15.64
CA GLU A 68 -1.07 -13.60 -15.02
C GLU A 68 -1.13 -13.52 -13.49
N TYR A 69 -0.35 -12.61 -12.90
CA TYR A 69 -0.20 -12.48 -11.44
C TYR A 69 -0.25 -11.02 -11.00
N VAL A 70 -0.69 -10.81 -9.76
CA VAL A 70 -0.62 -9.49 -9.12
C VAL A 70 0.83 -9.21 -8.69
N SER A 71 1.45 -8.20 -9.30
CA SER A 71 2.78 -7.69 -8.97
C SER A 71 2.71 -6.60 -7.89
N THR A 72 3.88 -6.11 -7.46
CA THR A 72 3.95 -5.02 -6.49
C THR A 72 3.42 -3.70 -7.03
N GLU A 73 3.53 -3.50 -8.33
CA GLU A 73 3.09 -2.32 -9.07
C GLU A 73 1.57 -2.25 -9.12
N HIS A 74 0.89 -3.37 -9.40
CA HIS A 74 -0.57 -3.45 -9.35
C HIS A 74 -1.10 -3.15 -7.95
N LEU A 75 -0.45 -3.68 -6.92
CA LEU A 75 -0.82 -3.42 -5.53
C LEU A 75 -0.57 -1.95 -5.15
N PHE A 76 0.52 -1.37 -5.62
CA PHE A 76 0.84 0.03 -5.35
C PHE A 76 -0.16 0.98 -6.03
N ILE A 77 -0.52 0.73 -7.29
CA ILE A 77 -1.56 1.49 -8.00
C ILE A 77 -2.89 1.38 -7.23
N ALA A 78 -3.29 0.18 -6.82
CA ALA A 78 -4.51 -0.03 -6.05
C ALA A 78 -4.52 0.73 -4.71
N LEU A 79 -3.37 0.84 -4.04
CA LEU A 79 -3.24 1.65 -2.82
C LEU A 79 -3.39 3.15 -3.09
N VAL A 80 -2.87 3.65 -4.21
CA VAL A 80 -3.01 5.05 -4.63
C VAL A 80 -4.47 5.37 -4.97
N GLU A 81 -5.18 4.45 -5.63
CA GLU A 81 -6.59 4.59 -6.02
C GLU A 81 -7.60 4.32 -4.91
N ALA A 82 -7.18 3.82 -3.74
CA ALA A 82 -8.07 3.48 -2.64
C ALA A 82 -8.59 4.74 -1.92
N GLU A 83 -9.48 5.49 -2.58
CA GLU A 83 -10.01 6.76 -2.09
C GLU A 83 -10.68 6.63 -0.71
N GLY A 84 -10.45 7.62 0.15
CA GLY A 84 -10.97 7.63 1.52
C GLY A 84 -10.16 6.77 2.50
N THR A 85 -9.08 6.12 2.04
CA THR A 85 -8.11 5.48 2.93
C THR A 85 -7.02 6.49 3.33
N ARG A 86 -6.56 6.38 4.59
CA ARG A 86 -5.46 7.22 5.11
C ARG A 86 -4.16 7.07 4.30
N VAL A 87 -3.96 5.91 3.67
CA VAL A 87 -2.78 5.63 2.85
C VAL A 87 -2.90 6.34 1.50
N SER A 88 -4.04 6.26 0.81
CA SER A 88 -4.25 6.99 -0.45
C SER A 88 -4.12 8.50 -0.24
N ASP A 89 -4.71 9.02 0.84
CA ASP A 89 -4.62 10.46 1.18
C ASP A 89 -3.16 10.89 1.40
N LEU A 90 -2.40 10.14 2.21
CA LEU A 90 -0.97 10.42 2.44
C LEU A 90 -0.16 10.32 1.14
N LEU A 91 -0.39 9.30 0.31
CA LEU A 91 0.34 9.16 -0.96
C LEU A 91 0.06 10.36 -1.88
N LYS A 92 -1.18 10.83 -1.96
CA LYS A 92 -1.56 12.03 -2.73
C LYS A 92 -0.92 13.30 -2.17
N GLU A 93 -0.83 13.45 -0.84
CA GLU A 93 -0.12 14.56 -0.18
C GLU A 93 1.37 14.59 -0.54
N GLU A 94 2.01 13.42 -0.69
CA GLU A 94 3.40 13.30 -1.16
C GLU A 94 3.54 13.44 -2.69
N GLY A 95 2.47 13.81 -3.40
CA GLY A 95 2.48 13.99 -4.86
C GLY A 95 2.37 12.70 -5.67
N ILE A 96 2.09 11.55 -5.03
CA ILE A 96 1.90 10.27 -5.68
C ILE A 96 0.44 10.12 -6.06
N ASN A 97 0.16 10.27 -7.35
CA ASN A 97 -1.16 10.08 -7.96
C ASN A 97 -1.05 9.12 -9.16
N LYS A 98 -2.21 8.65 -9.64
CA LYS A 98 -2.31 7.81 -10.85
C LYS A 98 -2.49 8.67 -12.09
#